data_AF-A0A960L6L0-F1
#
_entry.id   AF-A0A960L6L0-F1
#
_cell.length_a   1.000
_cell.length_b   1.000
_cell.length_c   1.000
_cell.angle_alpha   90.00
_cell.angle_beta   90.00
_cell.angle_gamma   90.00
#
_symmetry.space_group_name_H-M   'P 1'
#
loop_
_entity.id
_entity.type
_entity.pdbx_description
1 polymer ?
#
loop_
_entity_poly.entity_id
_entity_poly.type
_entity_poly.pdbx_seq_one_letter_code
_entity_poly.pdbx_strand_id
1 'polypeptide(L)' 'MNHDEPHAPDSTSPDAESLGDRTKIEIRGLDFHYGHHQALKGIDLDIPAQRVTAFIGPSGCGKSTLL' A
#
# COMPACT_ATOMS: atom_id res chain seq x y z
N MET A 1 -11.96 -31.84 44.85
CA MET A 1 -12.07 -30.45 44.35
C MET A 1 -11.74 -30.49 42.87
N ASN A 2 -12.73 -30.24 42.00
CA ASN A 2 -12.48 -30.00 40.58
C ASN A 2 -11.98 -28.56 40.39
N HIS A 3 -11.00 -28.39 39.51
CA HIS A 3 -10.68 -27.23 38.65
C HIS A 3 -9.38 -27.69 37.96
N ASP A 4 -9.43 -28.30 36.77
CA ASP A 4 -9.51 -27.60 35.49
C ASP A 4 -8.81 -26.23 35.55
N GLU A 5 -7.53 -26.21 35.19
CA GLU A 5 -7.10 -25.23 34.20
C GLU A 5 -6.25 -25.90 33.12
N PRO A 6 -6.49 -25.54 31.85
CA PRO A 6 -6.16 -26.33 30.69
C PRO A 6 -4.77 -26.00 30.20
N HIS A 7 -4.18 -26.91 29.44
CA HIS A 7 -3.17 -26.54 28.46
C HIS A 7 -3.78 -25.45 27.57
N ALA A 8 -3.41 -24.19 27.75
CA ALA A 8 -3.80 -23.13 26.83
C ALA A 8 -3.08 -23.37 25.49
N PRO A 9 -3.82 -23.65 24.39
CA PRO A 9 -3.32 -23.36 23.07
C PRO A 9 -3.54 -21.86 22.82
N ASP A 10 -2.51 -21.14 22.37
CA ASP A 10 -2.63 -20.15 21.27
C ASP A 10 -1.34 -19.32 21.21
N SER A 11 -0.45 -19.64 20.29
CA SER A 11 -0.46 -19.02 18.96
C SER A 11 -0.20 -17.51 19.02
N THR A 12 0.93 -17.11 19.59
CA THR A 12 1.63 -15.92 19.08
C THR A 12 2.28 -16.27 17.74
N SER A 13 1.47 -16.66 16.76
CA SER A 13 1.85 -16.56 15.36
C SER A 13 1.95 -15.07 15.06
N PRO A 14 3.13 -14.52 14.70
CA PRO A 14 3.24 -13.15 14.18
C PRO A 14 2.55 -12.98 12.83
N ASP A 15 1.95 -14.05 12.29
CA ASP A 15 1.46 -14.11 10.92
C ASP A 15 0.08 -13.45 10.72
N ALA A 16 -0.54 -12.94 11.80
CA ALA A 16 -1.78 -12.19 11.76
C ALA A 16 -1.57 -10.66 11.78
N GLU A 17 -0.35 -10.16 11.60
CA GLU A 17 -0.16 -8.75 11.25
C GLU A 17 -0.61 -8.52 9.81
N SER A 18 -1.84 -8.01 9.66
CA SER A 18 -2.40 -7.27 8.52
C SER A 18 -1.60 -7.43 7.21
N LEU A 19 -1.85 -8.51 6.44
CA LEU A 19 -1.35 -8.60 5.05
C LEU A 19 -1.79 -7.38 4.19
N GLY A 20 -2.77 -6.61 4.67
CA GLY A 20 -3.34 -5.44 3.99
C GLY A 20 -2.58 -4.13 4.13
N ASP A 21 -1.59 -4.00 5.02
CA ASP A 21 -0.86 -2.73 5.27
C ASP A 21 0.62 -2.75 4.90
N ARG A 22 1.18 -3.89 4.45
CA ARG A 22 2.57 -3.90 3.99
C ARG A 22 2.68 -3.19 2.65
N THR A 23 3.15 -1.95 2.65
CA THR A 23 3.51 -1.21 1.43
C THR A 23 4.49 -2.04 0.59
N LYS A 24 4.09 -2.35 -0.65
CA LYS A 24 4.90 -3.12 -1.60
C LYS A 24 5.58 -2.21 -2.63
N ILE A 25 4.96 -1.09 -2.95
CA ILE A 25 5.52 -0.07 -3.84
C ILE A 25 5.39 1.26 -3.11
N GLU A 26 6.51 1.97 -2.98
CA GLU A 26 6.62 3.28 -2.37
C GLU A 26 7.12 4.27 -3.42
N ILE A 27 6.41 5.38 -3.59
CA ILE A 27 6.78 6.52 -4.43
C ILE A 27 6.89 7.73 -3.52
N ARG A 28 7.98 8.48 -3.62
CA ARG A 28 8.21 9.71 -2.87
C ARG A 28 8.72 10.81 -3.78
N GLY A 29 8.10 11.98 -3.72
CA GLY A 29 8.53 13.18 -4.44
C GLY A 29 8.65 13.00 -5.95
N LEU A 30 7.75 12.24 -6.59
CA LEU A 30 7.85 11.99 -8.03
C LEU A 30 7.43 13.22 -8.84
N ASP A 31 8.41 13.79 -9.54
CA ASP A 31 8.25 14.84 -10.54
C ASP A 31 8.52 14.29 -11.94
N PHE A 32 7.66 14.61 -12.89
CA PHE A 32 7.82 14.17 -14.28
C PHE A 32 7.40 15.24 -15.28
N HIS A 33 8.19 15.41 -16.35
CA HIS A 33 7.97 16.42 -17.38
C HIS A 33 7.93 15.81 -18.79
N TYR A 34 6.95 16.22 -19.59
CA TYR A 34 6.99 16.10 -21.05
C TYR A 34 7.48 17.42 -21.65
N GLY A 35 8.78 17.49 -21.93
CA GLY A 35 9.42 18.73 -22.39
C GLY A 35 9.21 19.86 -21.37
N HIS A 36 8.52 20.93 -21.79
CA HIS A 36 8.23 22.07 -20.91
C HIS A 36 7.01 21.87 -19.99
N HIS A 37 6.20 20.82 -20.20
CA HIS A 37 5.00 20.57 -19.41
C HIS A 37 5.28 19.57 -18.28
N GLN A 38 5.11 20.00 -17.03
CA GLN A 38 5.20 19.12 -15.87
C GLN A 38 3.89 18.32 -15.69
N ALA A 39 3.96 17.01 -15.92
CA ALA A 39 2.83 16.10 -15.84
C ALA A 39 2.60 15.53 -14.43
N LEU A 40 3.67 15.30 -13.65
CA LEU A 40 3.60 14.86 -12.26
C LEU A 40 4.37 15.86 -11.39
N LYS A 41 3.81 16.22 -10.25
CA LYS A 41 4.32 17.28 -9.36
C LYS A 41 4.44 16.74 -7.93
N GLY A 42 5.64 16.36 -7.52
CA GLY A 42 5.95 15.86 -6.17
C GLY A 42 4.96 14.82 -5.66
N ILE A 43 4.72 13.75 -6.42
CA ILE A 43 3.73 12.72 -6.03
C ILE A 43 4.34 11.78 -4.97
N ASP A 44 3.65 11.66 -3.83
CA ASP A 44 3.89 10.65 -2.80
C ASP A 44 2.75 9.61 -2.84
N LEU A 45 3.10 8.32 -2.91
CA LEU A 45 2.13 7.23 -2.98
C LEU A 45 2.66 5.95 -2.34
N ASP A 46 1.78 5.27 -1.59
CA ASP A 46 2.01 3.92 -1.09
C ASP A 46 0.99 2.95 -1.68
N ILE A 47 1.50 1.86 -2.27
CA ILE A 47 0.67 0.78 -2.79
C ILE A 47 0.88 -0.44 -1.90
N PRO A 48 -0.13 -0.84 -1.11
CA PRO A 48 -0.06 -2.02 -0.26
C PRO A 48 0.00 -3.32 -1.08
N ALA A 49 0.65 -4.33 -0.49
CA ALA A 49 0.69 -5.67 -1.04
C ALA A 49 -0.74 -6.24 -1.17
N GLN A 50 -0.95 -7.06 -2.21
CA GLN A 50 -2.17 -7.87 -2.40
C GLN A 50 -3.47 -7.04 -2.43
N ARG A 51 -3.38 -5.76 -2.82
CA ARG A 51 -4.51 -4.85 -2.98
C ARG A 51 -4.64 -4.42 -4.43
N VAL A 52 -5.89 -4.37 -4.90
CA VAL A 52 -6.22 -3.69 -6.16
C VAL A 52 -6.20 -2.20 -5.90
N THR A 53 -5.38 -1.47 -6.64
CA THR A 53 -5.24 -0.02 -6.55
C THR A 53 -5.66 0.61 -7.87
N ALA A 54 -6.58 1.57 -7.83
CA ALA A 54 -7.09 2.26 -9.02
C ALA A 54 -6.66 3.73 -9.01
N PHE A 55 -6.12 4.20 -10.15
CA PHE A 55 -5.76 5.60 -10.37
C PHE A 55 -6.89 6.31 -11.14
N ILE A 56 -7.59 7.23 -10.49
CA ILE A 56 -8.75 7.94 -11.06
C ILE A 56 -8.46 9.44 -11.13
N GLY A 57 -8.78 10.06 -12.26
CA GLY A 57 -8.59 11.49 -12.47
C GLY A 57 -8.93 11.93 -13.90
N PRO A 58 -9.11 13.24 -14.15
CA PRO A 58 -9.49 13.78 -15.46
C PRO A 58 -8.48 13.42 -16.57
N SER A 59 -8.90 13.51 -17.83
CA SER A 59 -7.98 13.31 -18.96
C SER A 59 -6.78 14.25 -18.86
N GLY A 60 -5.58 13.74 -19.13
CA GLY A 60 -4.34 14.51 -19.07
C GLY A 60 -3.72 14.71 -17.67
N CYS A 61 -4.32 14.21 -16.59
CA CYS A 61 -3.78 14.40 -15.23
C CYS A 61 -2.53 13.54 -14.87
N GLY A 62 -1.90 12.87 -15.84
CA GLY A 62 -0.67 12.11 -15.61
C GLY A 62 -0.83 10.64 -15.17
N LYS A 63 -2.03 10.05 -15.15
CA LYS A 63 -2.24 8.63 -14.77
C LYS A 63 -1.37 7.66 -15.57
N SER A 64 -1.42 7.75 -16.90
CA SER A 64 -0.61 6.91 -17.80
C SER A 64 0.89 7.22 -17.74
N THR A 65 1.26 8.35 -17.12
CA THR A 65 2.65 8.73 -16.87
C THR A 65 3.19 8.08 -15.60
N LEU A 66 2.31 7.67 -14.68
CA LEU A 66 2.63 6.97 -13.44
C LEU A 66 2.71 5.43 -13.63
N LEU A 67 2.22 4.89 -14.75
CA LEU A 67 2.10 3.45 -15.07
C LEU A 67 3.10 3.00 -16.12
#